data_AF-A0A3B4D6A6-F1
#
_entry.id   AF-A0A3B4D6A6-F1
#
_cell.length_a   1.000
_cell.length_b   1.000
_cell.length_c   1.000
_cell.angle_alpha   90.00
_cell.angle_beta   90.00
_cell.angle_gamma   90.00
#
_symmetry.space_group_name_H-M   'P 1'
#
loop_
_entity.id
_entity.type
_entity.pdbx_description
1 polymer ?
#
loop_
_entity_poly.entity_id
_entity_poly.type
_entity_poly.pdbx_seq_one_letter_code
_entity_poly.pdbx_strand_id
1 'polypeptide(L)'
;DGDVFQLPSTCNHIMTKLCGSSYETFNIQLRRQVQDSEPTISKITMKLDGTVNLAAGSFMTDESSLLKQYYKKSCLFFSLQVELDPKFRNQTCGLCGDFNEIPTYNEFIRDGVLLSTSTYGNLWKMDGPTEICEDEPERDNVNCGNEVPVATICQAFSSCTPLISVEQFAKVCVEDQCQCNTTGAFCLCKTLAEYSRQCVHAGGQPANWRTEQFCPMTCPKNKVYMECGSPCMDTCSNPERKHTCGEHCIDGCFCPPGTVLDDISNTGCIPLSNCTCKFVNSSNPNVPFSTCSGGTWNCVDKDCPGMCSVQGGAHIITYDEKPYTFHGDCSYVLSKVLRHNYKIRQQLTSQSHLFFKSTDVDHDIKVP
;
A
#
# COMPACT_ATOMS: atom_id res chain seq x y z
N ASP A 1 -16.79 6.91 -19.55
CA ASP A 1 -17.28 7.56 -20.78
C ASP A 1 -16.20 8.34 -21.51
N GLY A 2 -15.15 8.77 -20.79
CA GLY A 2 -13.87 9.14 -21.41
C GLY A 2 -13.72 10.64 -21.63
N ASP A 3 -14.66 11.44 -21.17
CA ASP A 3 -14.58 12.89 -21.22
C ASP A 3 -13.46 13.43 -20.34
N VAL A 4 -12.65 14.32 -20.91
CA VAL A 4 -11.54 14.98 -20.21
C VAL A 4 -11.75 16.49 -20.28
N PHE A 5 -11.67 17.14 -19.13
CA PHE A 5 -11.95 18.57 -19.00
C PHE A 5 -11.17 19.23 -17.87
N GLN A 6 -11.01 20.55 -17.92
CA GLN A 6 -10.36 21.34 -16.89
C GLN A 6 -11.34 22.19 -16.09
N LEU A 7 -11.43 21.93 -14.78
CA LEU A 7 -12.18 22.76 -13.83
C LEU A 7 -11.21 23.39 -12.82
N PRO A 8 -10.92 24.70 -12.90
CA PRO A 8 -9.91 25.37 -12.08
C PRO A 8 -10.50 25.84 -10.74
N SER A 9 -11.46 25.11 -10.18
CA SER A 9 -12.17 25.54 -8.99
C SER A 9 -11.51 25.11 -7.69
N THR A 10 -11.61 25.96 -6.68
CA THR A 10 -11.17 25.70 -5.31
C THR A 10 -12.32 25.29 -4.39
N CYS A 11 -13.56 25.29 -4.90
CA CYS A 11 -14.73 24.83 -4.14
C CYS A 11 -14.67 23.33 -3.85
N ASN A 12 -15.45 22.92 -2.86
CA ASN A 12 -15.73 21.51 -2.67
C ASN A 12 -16.71 21.03 -3.74
N HIS A 13 -16.41 19.91 -4.39
CA HIS A 13 -17.25 19.33 -5.42
C HIS A 13 -17.55 17.86 -5.14
N ILE A 14 -18.74 17.40 -5.55
CA ILE A 14 -19.08 15.99 -5.62
C ILE A 14 -18.36 15.40 -6.83
N MET A 15 -17.34 14.57 -6.59
CA MET A 15 -16.63 13.88 -7.65
C MET A 15 -17.50 12.75 -8.21
N THR A 16 -18.02 11.90 -7.32
CA THR A 16 -18.99 10.86 -7.68
C THR A 16 -19.78 10.43 -6.45
N LYS A 17 -21.05 10.14 -6.63
CA LYS A 17 -21.92 9.57 -5.59
C LYS A 17 -22.95 8.65 -6.24
N LEU A 18 -23.60 7.81 -5.42
CA LEU A 18 -24.75 7.03 -5.86
C LEU A 18 -26.00 7.92 -5.96
N CYS A 19 -26.71 7.83 -7.08
CA CYS A 19 -27.89 8.63 -7.42
C CYS A 19 -29.04 7.70 -7.81
N GLY A 20 -30.28 8.11 -7.52
CA GLY A 20 -31.47 7.32 -7.81
C GLY A 20 -31.81 6.23 -6.78
N SER A 21 -31.02 6.07 -5.73
CA SER A 21 -31.34 5.22 -4.57
C SER A 21 -31.83 6.07 -3.39
N SER A 22 -32.72 5.50 -2.56
CA SER A 22 -33.11 6.12 -1.28
C SER A 22 -31.98 6.09 -0.24
N TYR A 23 -30.98 5.24 -0.46
CA TYR A 23 -29.80 5.10 0.39
C TYR A 23 -28.55 5.49 -0.40
N GLU A 24 -27.81 6.47 0.12
CA GLU A 24 -26.53 6.90 -0.44
C GLU A 24 -25.42 5.99 0.10
N THR A 25 -25.09 4.94 -0.65
CA THR A 25 -24.04 3.96 -0.28
C THR A 25 -22.65 4.58 -0.31
N PHE A 26 -22.40 5.49 -1.27
CA PHE A 26 -21.17 6.26 -1.31
C PHE A 26 -21.36 7.71 -1.77
N ASN A 27 -20.50 8.60 -1.25
CA ASN A 27 -20.34 9.98 -1.70
C ASN A 27 -18.87 10.38 -1.56
N ILE A 28 -18.23 10.70 -2.68
CA ILE A 28 -16.82 11.12 -2.75
C ILE A 28 -16.78 12.57 -3.20
N GLN A 29 -16.14 13.40 -2.38
CA GLN A 29 -16.00 14.82 -2.62
C GLN A 29 -14.53 15.20 -2.69
N LEU A 30 -14.24 16.17 -3.54
CA LEU A 30 -12.90 16.70 -3.77
C LEU A 30 -12.91 18.20 -3.54
N ARG A 31 -11.93 18.66 -2.75
CA ARG A 31 -11.60 20.08 -2.63
C ARG A 31 -10.17 20.32 -3.08
N ARG A 32 -9.99 21.37 -3.88
CA ARG A 32 -8.69 21.83 -4.33
C ARG A 32 -8.27 23.09 -3.58
N GLN A 33 -7.00 23.42 -3.67
CA GLN A 33 -6.44 24.70 -3.27
C GLN A 33 -5.34 25.07 -4.26
N VAL A 34 -4.97 26.34 -4.29
CA VAL A 34 -3.80 26.79 -5.04
C VAL A 34 -2.64 26.93 -4.06
N GLN A 35 -1.58 26.16 -4.26
CA GLN A 35 -0.35 26.25 -3.49
C GLN A 35 0.80 26.51 -4.48
N ASP A 36 1.58 27.55 -4.25
CA ASP A 36 2.70 27.96 -5.12
C ASP A 36 2.30 28.12 -6.60
N SER A 37 1.13 28.73 -6.84
CA SER A 37 0.51 28.88 -8.17
C SER A 37 0.12 27.57 -8.87
N GLU A 38 0.08 26.45 -8.15
CA GLU A 38 -0.34 25.16 -8.68
C GLU A 38 -1.63 24.64 -8.00
N PRO A 39 -2.56 24.06 -8.78
CA PRO A 39 -3.72 23.40 -8.21
C PRO A 39 -3.29 22.11 -7.51
N THR A 40 -3.61 22.01 -6.23
CA THR A 40 -3.35 20.82 -5.40
C THR A 40 -4.65 20.36 -4.73
N ILE A 41 -4.73 19.07 -4.42
CA ILE A 41 -5.87 18.51 -3.67
C ILE A 41 -5.68 18.85 -2.19
N SER A 42 -6.57 19.66 -1.63
CA SER A 42 -6.53 20.04 -0.21
C SER A 42 -7.25 19.03 0.67
N LYS A 43 -8.38 18.49 0.20
CA LYS A 43 -9.21 17.56 0.98
C LYS A 43 -9.97 16.59 0.09
N ILE A 44 -10.08 15.35 0.56
CA ILE A 44 -10.95 14.32 -0.01
C ILE A 44 -11.91 13.89 1.11
N THR A 45 -13.21 14.02 0.88
CA THR A 45 -14.24 13.59 1.85
C THR A 45 -14.94 12.36 1.30
N MET A 46 -15.04 11.30 2.11
CA MET A 46 -15.71 10.08 1.70
C MET A 46 -16.73 9.64 2.73
N LYS A 47 -17.90 9.25 2.25
CA LYS A 47 -18.93 8.58 3.02
C LYS A 47 -19.14 7.23 2.36
N LEU A 48 -18.86 6.14 3.08
CA LEU A 48 -18.95 4.75 2.60
C LEU A 48 -19.61 3.92 3.71
N ASP A 49 -20.93 3.72 3.69
CA ASP A 49 -21.67 3.00 4.76
C ASP A 49 -21.11 3.21 6.20
N GLY A 50 -20.74 4.47 6.50
CA GLY A 50 -19.84 4.88 7.59
C GLY A 50 -18.91 6.02 7.13
N THR A 51 -18.81 7.11 7.88
CA THR A 51 -18.07 8.31 7.42
C THR A 51 -16.56 8.13 7.60
N VAL A 52 -15.77 8.25 6.52
CA VAL A 52 -14.30 8.25 6.55
C VAL A 52 -13.78 9.58 6.01
N ASN A 53 -13.30 10.45 6.90
CA ASN A 53 -12.62 11.69 6.49
C ASN A 53 -11.12 11.39 6.29
N LEU A 54 -10.62 11.44 5.06
CA LEU A 54 -9.19 11.34 4.79
C LEU A 54 -8.58 12.73 4.63
N ALA A 55 -7.65 13.08 5.51
CA ALA A 55 -6.73 14.19 5.29
C ALA A 55 -5.63 13.75 4.31
N ALA A 56 -5.11 14.70 3.51
CA ALA A 56 -4.05 14.47 2.54
C ALA A 56 -2.89 13.65 3.17
N GLY A 57 -2.64 12.44 2.64
CA GLY A 57 -1.58 11.55 3.11
C GLY A 57 -2.01 10.39 4.03
N SER A 58 -3.30 10.13 4.20
CA SER A 58 -3.81 9.02 5.04
C SER A 58 -4.26 7.83 4.16
N PHE A 59 -3.71 6.64 4.42
CA PHE A 59 -4.10 5.39 3.76
C PHE A 59 -5.19 4.67 4.56
N MET A 60 -6.30 4.28 3.91
CA MET A 60 -7.08 3.11 4.31
C MET A 60 -7.55 2.39 3.04
N THR A 61 -7.12 1.15 2.87
CA THR A 61 -7.79 0.18 2.00
C THR A 61 -8.94 -0.41 2.80
N ASP A 62 -10.16 0.06 2.59
CA ASP A 62 -11.31 -0.65 3.13
C ASP A 62 -11.61 -1.81 2.18
N GLU A 63 -11.43 -3.05 2.64
CA GLU A 63 -11.77 -4.29 1.93
C GLU A 63 -13.30 -4.47 1.77
N SER A 64 -14.07 -3.38 1.69
CA SER A 64 -15.43 -3.46 1.21
C SER A 64 -15.37 -3.63 -0.31
N SER A 65 -15.90 -4.74 -0.79
CA SER A 65 -15.91 -5.26 -2.16
C SER A 65 -16.62 -4.37 -3.21
N LEU A 66 -16.72 -3.06 -2.97
CA LEU A 66 -17.55 -2.11 -3.71
C LEU A 66 -16.74 -0.98 -4.37
N LEU A 67 -15.59 -0.60 -3.80
CA LEU A 67 -14.76 0.52 -4.28
C LEU A 67 -13.27 0.22 -4.12
N LYS A 68 -12.51 0.30 -5.20
CA LYS A 68 -11.04 0.32 -5.13
C LYS A 68 -10.56 1.76 -5.28
N GLN A 69 -9.85 2.26 -4.27
CA GLN A 69 -9.21 3.57 -4.33
C GLN A 69 -7.71 3.41 -4.53
N TYR A 70 -7.18 4.10 -5.54
CA TYR A 70 -5.74 4.25 -5.73
C TYR A 70 -5.33 5.66 -5.31
N TYR A 71 -4.92 5.84 -4.06
CA TYR A 71 -4.19 7.04 -3.65
C TYR A 71 -2.73 6.88 -4.07
N LYS A 72 -2.37 7.42 -5.24
CA LYS A 72 -0.99 7.35 -5.76
C LYS A 72 -0.28 8.66 -5.47
N LYS A 73 0.44 8.71 -4.34
CA LYS A 73 1.44 9.75 -4.07
C LYS A 73 2.75 9.34 -4.75
N SER A 74 2.88 9.68 -6.03
CA SER A 74 4.20 9.65 -6.68
C SER A 74 5.05 10.78 -6.07
N CYS A 75 6.38 10.67 -6.12
CA CYS A 75 7.30 11.59 -5.44
C CYS A 75 7.11 13.09 -5.77
N LEU A 76 6.29 13.44 -6.78
CA LEU A 76 6.08 14.81 -7.24
C LEU A 76 4.61 15.23 -7.46
N PHE A 77 3.60 14.33 -7.45
CA PHE A 77 2.23 14.69 -7.89
C PHE A 77 1.10 13.97 -7.13
N PHE A 78 -0.04 14.65 -6.96
CA PHE A 78 -1.26 14.11 -6.38
C PHE A 78 -2.26 13.76 -7.50
N SER A 79 -2.61 12.48 -7.63
CA SER A 79 -3.71 12.01 -8.50
C SER A 79 -4.75 11.27 -7.67
N LEU A 80 -6.02 11.43 -8.03
CA LEU A 80 -7.14 10.71 -7.41
C LEU A 80 -7.86 9.92 -8.50
N GLN A 81 -7.93 8.60 -8.33
CA GLN A 81 -8.70 7.70 -9.19
C GLN A 81 -9.72 6.95 -8.35
N VAL A 82 -10.92 6.83 -8.88
CA VAL A 82 -12.03 6.06 -8.31
C VAL A 82 -12.38 4.95 -9.28
N GLU A 83 -12.35 3.70 -8.83
CA GLU A 83 -12.77 2.54 -9.60
C GLU A 83 -14.04 1.96 -8.98
N LEU A 84 -15.09 1.86 -9.80
CA LEU A 84 -16.41 1.37 -9.40
C LEU A 84 -16.72 0.03 -10.08
N ASP A 85 -17.39 -0.86 -9.34
CA ASP A 85 -17.90 -2.11 -9.89
C ASP A 85 -18.97 -1.85 -10.98
N PRO A 86 -19.01 -2.62 -12.08
CA PRO A 86 -19.99 -2.48 -13.16
C PRO A 86 -21.46 -2.48 -12.71
N LYS A 87 -21.79 -3.00 -11.53
CA LYS A 87 -23.16 -2.92 -10.98
C LYS A 87 -23.65 -1.50 -10.71
N PHE A 88 -22.76 -0.51 -10.65
CA PHE A 88 -23.10 0.90 -10.44
C PHE A 88 -23.38 1.67 -11.74
N ARG A 89 -23.37 0.99 -12.89
CA ARG A 89 -23.73 1.61 -14.18
C ARG A 89 -25.09 2.29 -14.12
N ASN A 90 -25.19 3.47 -14.75
CA ASN A 90 -26.39 4.32 -14.79
C ASN A 90 -26.93 4.74 -13.41
N GLN A 91 -26.12 4.61 -12.35
CA GLN A 91 -26.53 4.92 -10.98
C GLN A 91 -25.62 5.96 -10.34
N THR A 92 -24.61 6.47 -11.03
CA THR A 92 -23.74 7.50 -10.48
C THR A 92 -24.20 8.89 -10.91
N CYS A 93 -23.78 9.89 -10.14
CA CYS A 93 -23.77 11.27 -10.61
C CYS A 93 -22.70 12.06 -9.85
N GLY A 94 -22.30 13.21 -10.38
CA GLY A 94 -21.10 13.95 -9.94
C GLY A 94 -20.26 14.37 -11.13
N LEU A 95 -19.09 14.95 -10.87
CA LEU A 95 -18.13 15.33 -11.92
C LEU A 95 -17.64 14.17 -12.79
N CYS A 96 -17.71 12.93 -12.30
CA CYS A 96 -17.35 11.73 -13.07
C CYS A 96 -18.49 11.14 -13.91
N GLY A 97 -19.65 11.79 -13.94
CA GLY A 97 -20.78 11.37 -14.78
C GLY A 97 -21.63 10.23 -14.23
N ASP A 98 -22.41 9.64 -15.13
CA ASP A 98 -23.47 8.68 -14.84
C ASP A 98 -23.06 7.21 -15.04
N PHE A 99 -21.84 6.98 -15.53
CA PHE A 99 -21.25 5.66 -15.76
C PHE A 99 -22.12 4.81 -16.70
N ASN A 100 -22.51 5.37 -17.83
CA ASN A 100 -23.40 4.73 -18.80
C ASN A 100 -22.66 4.00 -19.95
N GLU A 101 -21.33 4.18 -20.08
CA GLU A 101 -20.47 3.64 -21.14
C GLU A 101 -20.72 4.22 -22.54
N ILE A 102 -21.34 5.40 -22.63
CA ILE A 102 -21.73 6.03 -23.89
C ILE A 102 -21.05 7.40 -24.08
N PRO A 103 -19.90 7.46 -24.78
CA PRO A 103 -19.16 8.71 -25.01
C PRO A 103 -19.91 9.77 -25.83
N THR A 104 -20.94 9.36 -26.60
CA THR A 104 -21.67 10.27 -27.50
C THR A 104 -22.79 11.04 -26.80
N TYR A 105 -23.31 10.52 -25.69
CA TYR A 105 -24.28 11.20 -24.83
C TYR A 105 -23.56 11.63 -23.56
N ASN A 106 -22.61 12.55 -23.74
CA ASN A 106 -21.75 12.98 -22.65
C ASN A 106 -22.50 13.83 -21.62
N GLU A 107 -21.89 13.95 -20.45
CA GLU A 107 -22.48 14.59 -19.27
C GLU A 107 -22.71 16.10 -19.45
N PHE A 108 -22.11 16.68 -20.49
CA PHE A 108 -22.26 18.07 -20.85
C PHE A 108 -23.56 18.33 -21.61
N ILE A 109 -24.30 17.32 -22.06
CA ILE A 109 -25.59 17.52 -22.73
C ILE A 109 -26.73 17.35 -21.72
N ARG A 110 -27.47 18.44 -21.47
CA ARG A 110 -28.66 18.42 -20.61
C ARG A 110 -29.84 19.05 -21.33
N ASP A 111 -30.94 18.30 -21.45
CA ASP A 111 -32.16 18.72 -22.14
C ASP A 111 -31.92 19.23 -23.58
N GLY A 112 -30.92 18.65 -24.26
CA GLY A 112 -30.52 19.03 -25.62
C GLY A 112 -29.60 20.25 -25.71
N VAL A 113 -29.18 20.83 -24.58
CA VAL A 113 -28.24 21.96 -24.51
C VAL A 113 -26.86 21.45 -24.10
N LEU A 114 -25.83 21.84 -24.84
CA LEU A 114 -24.44 21.60 -24.49
C LEU A 114 -23.98 22.63 -23.45
N LEU A 115 -23.59 22.15 -22.26
CA LEU A 115 -23.09 22.92 -21.14
C LEU A 115 -21.59 23.17 -21.30
N SER A 116 -21.13 24.34 -20.81
CA SER A 116 -19.70 24.59 -20.66
C SER A 116 -19.11 23.79 -19.49
N THR A 117 -17.79 23.64 -19.46
CA THR A 117 -17.07 22.99 -18.36
C THR A 117 -17.33 23.64 -17.01
N SER A 118 -17.34 24.98 -16.96
CA SER A 118 -17.66 25.74 -15.74
C SER A 118 -19.11 25.50 -15.32
N THR A 119 -20.05 25.57 -16.25
CA THR A 119 -21.48 25.33 -15.96
C THR A 119 -21.71 23.93 -15.41
N TYR A 120 -21.12 22.91 -16.04
CA TYR A 120 -21.21 21.53 -15.56
C TYR A 120 -20.55 21.36 -14.18
N GLY A 121 -19.36 21.95 -13.97
CA GLY A 121 -18.67 21.93 -12.69
C GLY A 121 -19.51 22.53 -11.55
N ASN A 122 -20.12 23.69 -11.80
CA ASN A 122 -20.96 24.39 -10.82
C ASN A 122 -22.20 23.59 -10.40
N LEU A 123 -22.73 22.68 -11.25
CA LEU A 123 -23.83 21.78 -10.87
C LEU A 123 -23.48 20.83 -9.71
N TRP A 124 -22.19 20.50 -9.57
CA TRP A 124 -21.68 19.55 -8.58
C TRP A 124 -20.93 20.23 -7.44
N LYS A 125 -21.02 21.56 -7.35
CA LYS A 125 -20.47 22.37 -6.27
C LYS A 125 -21.24 22.16 -4.97
N MET A 126 -20.52 22.21 -3.85
CA MET A 126 -21.07 22.10 -2.50
C MET A 126 -20.57 23.23 -1.63
N ASP A 127 -21.49 23.97 -1.02
CA ASP A 127 -21.18 24.96 0.00
C ASP A 127 -20.87 24.32 1.35
N GLY A 128 -19.97 24.95 2.09
CA GLY A 128 -19.68 24.58 3.48
C GLY A 128 -20.69 25.21 4.43
N PRO A 129 -20.77 24.76 5.70
CA PRO A 129 -21.69 25.35 6.68
C PRO A 129 -21.44 26.84 6.95
N THR A 130 -20.20 27.30 6.73
CA THR A 130 -19.74 28.67 6.97
C THR A 130 -19.14 29.32 5.72
N GLU A 131 -19.20 28.64 4.58
CA GLU A 131 -18.52 29.05 3.34
C GLU A 131 -19.50 28.97 2.18
N ILE A 132 -19.68 30.10 1.51
CA ILE A 132 -20.39 30.19 0.24
C ILE A 132 -19.31 30.19 -0.84
N CYS A 133 -19.36 29.22 -1.73
CA CYS A 133 -18.40 29.18 -2.82
C CYS A 133 -18.94 29.91 -4.03
N GLU A 134 -18.15 30.80 -4.62
CA GLU A 134 -18.54 31.54 -5.83
C GLU A 134 -18.59 30.58 -7.03
N ASP A 135 -19.45 30.88 -8.00
CA ASP A 135 -19.49 30.11 -9.26
C ASP A 135 -18.22 30.40 -10.06
N GLU A 136 -17.63 29.35 -10.64
CA GLU A 136 -16.55 29.56 -11.60
C GLU A 136 -17.09 30.33 -12.82
N PRO A 137 -16.45 31.44 -13.21
CA PRO A 137 -16.87 32.16 -14.40
C PRO A 137 -16.67 31.31 -15.65
N GLU A 138 -17.41 31.63 -16.70
CA GLU A 138 -17.12 31.09 -18.02
C GLU A 138 -15.73 31.57 -18.44
N ARG A 139 -14.84 30.63 -18.77
CA ARG A 139 -13.53 30.98 -19.31
C ARG A 139 -13.66 31.30 -20.79
N ASP A 140 -13.03 32.40 -21.20
CA ASP A 140 -12.80 32.66 -22.61
C ASP A 140 -11.99 31.51 -23.22
N ASN A 141 -12.36 31.06 -24.41
CA ASN A 141 -11.59 30.08 -25.18
C ASN A 141 -10.21 30.66 -25.49
N VAL A 142 -9.22 30.38 -24.64
CA VAL A 142 -7.83 30.69 -24.93
C VAL A 142 -7.41 29.81 -26.09
N ASN A 143 -7.21 30.40 -27.27
CA ASN A 143 -6.74 29.67 -28.44
C ASN A 143 -5.26 29.34 -28.27
N CYS A 144 -5.01 28.22 -27.58
CA CYS A 144 -3.71 27.60 -27.48
C CYS A 144 -3.47 26.87 -28.80
N GLY A 145 -2.50 27.33 -29.61
CA GLY A 145 -2.25 26.77 -30.95
C GLY A 145 -2.02 25.24 -30.96
N ASN A 146 -1.94 24.65 -32.15
CA ASN A 146 -1.93 23.19 -32.32
C ASN A 146 -0.58 22.50 -32.05
N GLU A 147 0.43 23.21 -31.54
CA GLU A 147 1.80 22.68 -31.47
C GLU A 147 2.07 21.95 -30.15
N VAL A 148 1.67 20.67 -30.10
CA VAL A 148 2.32 19.71 -29.20
C VAL A 148 3.15 18.76 -30.05
N PRO A 149 4.45 18.58 -29.77
CA PRO A 149 5.26 17.56 -30.44
C PRO A 149 4.90 16.17 -29.87
N VAL A 150 3.63 15.74 -30.04
CA VAL A 150 3.13 14.41 -29.66
C VAL A 150 3.96 13.32 -30.32
N ALA A 151 4.43 13.57 -31.54
CA ALA A 151 5.20 12.63 -32.36
C ALA A 151 6.52 12.16 -31.73
N THR A 152 7.18 12.97 -30.88
CA THR A 152 8.47 12.58 -30.25
C THR A 152 8.27 11.64 -29.06
N ILE A 153 7.06 11.62 -28.50
CA ILE A 153 6.71 10.85 -27.29
C ILE A 153 6.18 9.44 -27.67
N CYS A 154 5.83 9.21 -28.94
CA CYS A 154 5.13 8.01 -29.40
C CYS A 154 5.88 6.66 -29.25
N GLN A 155 7.21 6.62 -29.21
CA GLN A 155 7.92 5.33 -29.11
C GLN A 155 7.72 4.65 -27.76
N ALA A 156 7.77 5.42 -26.66
CA ALA A 156 7.64 4.88 -25.31
C ALA A 156 6.21 4.39 -25.00
N PHE A 157 5.22 4.90 -25.74
CA PHE A 157 3.80 4.62 -25.53
C PHE A 157 3.16 3.74 -26.62
N SER A 158 3.98 3.02 -27.40
CA SER A 158 3.50 2.17 -28.49
C SER A 158 2.50 1.09 -28.05
N SER A 159 2.60 0.58 -26.82
CA SER A 159 1.64 -0.38 -26.23
C SER A 159 0.33 0.28 -25.74
N CYS A 160 0.28 1.60 -25.68
CA CYS A 160 -0.80 2.38 -25.07
C CYS A 160 -1.81 2.90 -26.10
N THR A 161 -1.35 3.23 -27.31
CA THR A 161 -2.19 3.80 -28.36
C THR A 161 -3.43 2.96 -28.74
N PRO A 162 -3.43 1.61 -28.67
CA PRO A 162 -4.66 0.84 -28.91
C PRO A 162 -5.58 0.74 -27.69
N LEU A 163 -5.12 1.12 -26.49
CA LEU A 163 -5.83 0.96 -25.23
C LEU A 163 -6.50 2.26 -24.76
N ILE A 164 -5.86 3.40 -25.00
CA ILE A 164 -6.30 4.72 -24.53
C ILE A 164 -6.19 5.78 -25.63
N SER A 165 -7.15 6.71 -25.66
CA SER A 165 -7.21 7.76 -26.69
C SER A 165 -6.07 8.76 -26.55
N VAL A 166 -5.21 8.86 -27.57
CA VAL A 166 -4.15 9.87 -27.62
C VAL A 166 -4.73 11.28 -27.81
N GLU A 167 -5.83 11.40 -28.56
CA GLU A 167 -6.41 12.70 -28.92
C GLU A 167 -6.92 13.48 -27.71
N GLN A 168 -7.58 12.79 -26.77
CA GLN A 168 -8.12 13.43 -25.56
C GLN A 168 -7.01 13.96 -24.65
N PHE A 169 -5.96 13.17 -24.44
CA PHE A 169 -4.80 13.59 -23.65
C PHE A 169 -3.97 14.68 -24.35
N ALA A 170 -3.88 14.65 -25.68
CA ALA A 170 -3.20 15.69 -26.45
C ALA A 170 -3.90 17.05 -26.31
N LYS A 171 -5.25 17.09 -26.30
CA LYS A 171 -6.01 18.33 -26.08
C LYS A 171 -5.69 18.95 -24.72
N VAL A 172 -5.75 18.14 -23.65
CA VAL A 172 -5.42 18.60 -22.29
C VAL A 172 -3.96 19.02 -22.18
N CYS A 173 -3.05 18.33 -22.87
CA CYS A 173 -1.64 18.67 -22.91
C CYS A 173 -1.40 20.07 -23.52
N VAL A 174 -2.07 20.40 -24.63
CA VAL A 174 -1.99 21.74 -25.26
C VAL A 174 -2.44 22.81 -24.27
N GLU A 175 -3.55 22.57 -23.58
CA GLU A 175 -4.12 23.51 -22.60
C GLU A 175 -3.21 23.68 -21.38
N ASP A 176 -2.70 22.58 -20.81
CA ASP A 176 -1.78 22.59 -19.66
C ASP A 176 -0.48 23.34 -20.00
N GLN A 177 0.07 23.13 -21.21
CA GLN A 177 1.30 23.79 -21.66
C GLN A 177 1.09 25.30 -21.85
N CYS A 178 -0.06 25.68 -22.41
CA CYS A 178 -0.44 27.06 -22.68
C CYS A 178 -0.69 27.88 -21.41
N GLN A 179 -1.27 27.24 -20.38
CA GLN A 179 -1.55 27.86 -19.08
C GLN A 179 -0.37 27.76 -18.10
N CYS A 180 0.75 27.15 -18.51
CA CYS A 180 1.92 26.93 -17.67
C CYS A 180 2.74 28.22 -17.51
N ASN A 181 2.78 28.78 -16.29
CA ASN A 181 3.62 29.93 -15.96
C ASN A 181 5.10 29.55 -15.68
N THR A 182 5.42 28.26 -15.63
CA THR A 182 6.78 27.73 -15.37
C THR A 182 7.42 27.24 -16.67
N THR A 183 8.60 26.63 -16.60
CA THR A 183 9.21 25.96 -17.75
C THR A 183 8.23 24.93 -18.31
N GLY A 184 7.79 25.09 -19.57
CA GLY A 184 6.73 24.27 -20.19
C GLY A 184 6.95 22.75 -20.12
N ALA A 185 8.18 22.30 -19.89
CA ALA A 185 8.50 20.90 -19.61
C ALA A 185 7.77 20.36 -18.37
N PHE A 186 7.64 21.14 -17.28
CA PHE A 186 7.07 20.65 -16.02
C PHE A 186 5.57 20.33 -16.11
N CYS A 187 4.78 21.21 -16.74
CA CYS A 187 3.34 20.97 -16.94
C CYS A 187 3.10 19.79 -17.89
N LEU A 188 3.89 19.69 -18.97
CA LEU A 188 3.86 18.54 -19.89
C LEU A 188 4.14 17.21 -19.16
N CYS A 189 5.06 17.18 -18.20
CA CYS A 189 5.35 15.97 -17.43
C CYS A 189 4.13 15.42 -16.68
N LYS A 190 3.20 16.29 -16.23
CA LYS A 190 2.01 15.89 -15.48
C LYS A 190 1.03 15.12 -16.37
N THR A 191 0.72 15.68 -17.53
CA THR A 191 -0.19 15.05 -18.50
C THR A 191 0.38 13.74 -19.03
N LEU A 192 1.69 13.69 -19.30
CA LEU A 192 2.37 12.46 -19.74
C LEU A 192 2.44 11.39 -18.66
N ALA A 193 2.67 11.78 -17.40
CA ALA A 193 2.62 10.86 -16.28
C ALA A 193 1.22 10.24 -16.13
N GLU A 194 0.15 11.04 -16.26
CA GLU A 194 -1.22 10.53 -16.21
C GLU A 194 -1.53 9.61 -17.40
N TYR A 195 -1.08 9.96 -18.61
CA TYR A 195 -1.23 9.09 -19.78
C TYR A 195 -0.53 7.73 -19.59
N SER A 196 0.70 7.73 -19.07
CA SER A 196 1.43 6.51 -18.70
C SER A 196 0.67 5.68 -17.68
N ARG A 197 0.12 6.32 -16.64
CA ARG A 197 -0.64 5.67 -15.58
C ARG A 197 -1.92 5.02 -16.10
N GLN A 198 -2.67 5.70 -16.97
CA GLN A 198 -3.87 5.17 -17.60
C GLN A 198 -3.54 4.01 -18.56
N CYS A 199 -2.41 4.11 -19.28
CA CYS A 199 -1.94 3.03 -20.14
C CYS A 199 -1.69 1.74 -19.33
N VAL A 200 -0.93 1.86 -18.24
CA VAL A 200 -0.65 0.74 -17.33
C VAL A 200 -1.95 0.16 -16.75
N HIS A 201 -2.89 1.02 -16.34
CA HIS A 201 -4.17 0.59 -15.81
C HIS A 201 -5.01 -0.20 -16.84
N ALA A 202 -4.96 0.20 -18.11
CA ALA A 202 -5.59 -0.51 -19.21
C ALA A 202 -4.86 -1.81 -19.64
N GLY A 203 -3.75 -2.15 -18.97
CA GLY A 203 -2.94 -3.35 -19.26
C GLY A 203 -1.78 -3.13 -20.24
N GLY A 204 -1.50 -1.89 -20.61
CA GLY A 204 -0.36 -1.51 -21.42
C GLY A 204 0.96 -1.55 -20.65
N GLN A 205 2.07 -1.47 -21.38
CA GLN A 205 3.43 -1.52 -20.82
C GLN A 205 4.24 -0.38 -21.44
N PRO A 206 4.12 0.86 -20.93
CA PRO A 206 4.92 1.97 -21.42
C PRO A 206 6.39 1.75 -21.08
N ALA A 207 7.27 2.08 -22.01
CA ALA A 207 8.70 2.18 -21.73
C ALA A 207 8.99 3.42 -20.87
N ASN A 208 10.16 3.47 -20.24
CA ASN A 208 10.57 4.65 -19.51
C ASN A 208 10.78 5.82 -20.49
N TRP A 209 9.88 6.79 -20.44
CA TRP A 209 9.87 7.99 -21.28
C TRP A 209 10.62 9.16 -20.64
N ARG A 210 10.96 9.04 -19.36
CA ARG A 210 11.70 10.06 -18.61
C ARG A 210 13.20 9.93 -18.90
N THR A 211 13.85 11.07 -19.07
CA THR A 211 15.30 11.17 -19.29
C THR A 211 15.89 12.23 -18.37
N GLU A 212 17.22 12.33 -18.30
CA GLU A 212 17.87 13.39 -17.51
C GLU A 212 17.50 14.80 -17.99
N GLN A 213 17.20 14.94 -19.29
CA GLN A 213 16.84 16.21 -19.93
C GLN A 213 15.33 16.44 -19.98
N PHE A 214 14.51 15.40 -19.79
CA PHE A 214 13.06 15.45 -19.94
C PHE A 214 12.36 14.76 -18.78
N CYS A 215 11.73 15.55 -17.90
CA CYS A 215 10.99 15.07 -16.73
C CYS A 215 11.80 14.14 -15.80
N PRO A 216 13.03 14.51 -15.43
CA PRO A 216 13.92 13.63 -14.66
C PRO A 216 13.31 13.27 -13.30
N MET A 217 13.53 12.03 -12.88
CA MET A 217 13.13 11.51 -11.57
C MET A 217 14.36 11.01 -10.82
N THR A 218 14.52 11.46 -9.58
CA THR A 218 15.60 11.01 -8.69
C THR A 218 15.03 10.13 -7.59
N CYS A 219 15.64 8.96 -7.41
CA CYS A 219 15.20 7.98 -6.42
C CYS A 219 16.23 7.86 -5.29
N PRO A 220 15.79 7.85 -4.02
CA PRO A 220 16.70 7.68 -2.89
C PRO A 220 17.14 6.22 -2.74
N LYS A 221 18.25 6.00 -2.04
CA LYS A 221 18.74 4.67 -1.62
C LYS A 221 18.81 3.66 -2.77
N ASN A 222 19.59 3.99 -3.80
CA ASN A 222 19.90 3.15 -4.97
C ASN A 222 18.72 2.47 -5.67
N LYS A 223 17.51 3.01 -5.49
CA LYS A 223 16.30 2.63 -6.22
C LYS A 223 16.33 3.19 -7.63
N VAL A 224 15.61 2.56 -8.53
CA VAL A 224 15.42 2.99 -9.91
C VAL A 224 13.96 3.36 -10.13
N TYR A 225 13.73 4.39 -10.94
CA TYR A 225 12.38 4.77 -11.31
C TYR A 225 11.83 3.78 -12.36
N MET A 226 10.58 3.37 -12.19
CA MET A 226 9.85 2.51 -13.12
C MET A 226 8.42 3.04 -13.30
N GLU A 227 7.89 2.95 -14.51
CA GLU A 227 6.48 3.31 -14.82
C GLU A 227 5.49 2.27 -14.27
N CYS A 228 5.93 1.03 -14.09
CA CYS A 228 5.13 -0.07 -13.57
C CYS A 228 5.99 -0.96 -12.66
N GLY A 229 5.94 -0.71 -11.36
CA GLY A 229 6.51 -1.55 -10.32
C GLY A 229 5.44 -2.05 -9.37
N SER A 230 5.65 -3.23 -8.76
CA SER A 230 4.73 -3.76 -7.75
C SER A 230 4.72 -2.84 -6.51
N PRO A 231 3.55 -2.40 -6.01
CA PRO A 231 3.48 -1.66 -4.75
C PRO A 231 3.98 -2.50 -3.58
N CYS A 232 3.84 -3.82 -3.66
CA CYS A 232 4.44 -4.78 -2.74
C CYS A 232 5.87 -5.12 -3.19
N MET A 233 6.85 -4.30 -2.80
CA MET A 233 8.26 -4.62 -3.01
C MET A 233 8.70 -5.79 -2.13
N ASP A 234 9.50 -6.70 -2.69
CA ASP A 234 10.18 -7.74 -1.93
C ASP A 234 11.16 -7.11 -0.94
N THR A 235 11.19 -7.64 0.28
CA THR A 235 12.07 -7.15 1.35
C THR A 235 12.96 -8.27 1.87
N CYS A 236 14.00 -7.94 2.62
CA CYS A 236 14.83 -8.94 3.28
C CYS A 236 14.03 -9.86 4.21
N SER A 237 13.01 -9.34 4.89
CA SER A 237 12.14 -10.15 5.77
C SER A 237 11.04 -10.91 5.02
N ASN A 238 10.66 -10.47 3.81
CA ASN A 238 9.65 -11.13 2.98
C ASN A 238 10.05 -11.10 1.49
N PRO A 239 10.89 -12.05 1.04
CA PRO A 239 11.45 -12.06 -0.31
C PRO A 239 10.47 -12.39 -1.44
N GLU A 240 9.29 -12.92 -1.12
CA GLU A 240 8.26 -13.30 -2.11
C GLU A 240 7.00 -12.42 -2.02
N ARG A 241 7.08 -11.27 -1.35
CA ARG A 241 5.94 -10.37 -1.11
C ARG A 241 5.26 -9.94 -2.41
N LYS A 242 6.03 -9.75 -3.48
CA LYS A 242 5.51 -9.36 -4.80
C LYS A 242 4.61 -10.43 -5.42
N HIS A 243 4.85 -11.72 -5.16
CA HIS A 243 4.10 -12.82 -5.76
C HIS A 243 2.66 -12.93 -5.26
N THR A 244 2.39 -12.50 -4.04
CA THR A 244 1.07 -12.53 -3.41
C THR A 244 0.35 -11.19 -3.49
N CYS A 245 0.93 -10.20 -4.17
CA CYS A 245 0.36 -8.87 -4.31
C CYS A 245 -0.79 -8.87 -5.33
N GLY A 246 -2.02 -8.68 -4.85
CA GLY A 246 -3.21 -8.54 -5.70
C GLY A 246 -3.43 -7.14 -6.27
N GLU A 247 -2.47 -6.22 -6.06
CA GLU A 247 -2.58 -4.83 -6.49
C GLU A 247 -1.96 -4.61 -7.87
N HIS A 248 -2.54 -3.68 -8.64
CA HIS A 248 -1.95 -3.23 -9.91
C HIS A 248 -0.62 -2.52 -9.66
N CYS A 249 0.30 -2.62 -10.63
CA CYS A 249 1.55 -1.89 -10.55
C CYS A 249 1.34 -0.37 -10.56
N ILE A 250 2.29 0.33 -9.98
CA ILE A 250 2.31 1.80 -9.87
C ILE A 250 3.64 2.33 -10.36
N ASP A 251 3.68 3.59 -10.78
CA ASP A 251 4.93 4.26 -11.10
C ASP A 251 5.62 4.71 -9.80
N GLY A 252 6.95 4.78 -9.81
CA GLY A 252 7.70 5.17 -8.63
C GLY A 252 9.11 4.60 -8.55
N CYS A 253 9.70 4.70 -7.35
CA CYS A 253 11.06 4.24 -7.07
C CYS A 253 11.06 2.84 -6.47
N PHE A 254 11.64 1.88 -7.19
CA PHE A 254 11.67 0.47 -6.84
C PHE A 254 13.10 -0.07 -6.80
N CYS A 255 13.27 -1.25 -6.19
CA CYS A 255 14.54 -1.95 -6.25
C CYS A 255 14.78 -2.53 -7.65
N PRO A 256 16.00 -2.42 -8.20
CA PRO A 256 16.32 -2.98 -9.50
C PRO A 256 16.20 -4.51 -9.49
N PRO A 257 16.01 -5.14 -10.66
CA PRO A 257 15.91 -6.60 -10.76
C PRO A 257 17.09 -7.32 -10.08
N GLY A 258 16.79 -8.38 -9.33
CA GLY A 258 17.79 -9.16 -8.59
C GLY A 258 18.15 -8.61 -7.20
N THR A 259 17.46 -7.57 -6.73
CA THR A 259 17.65 -6.99 -5.38
C THR A 259 16.33 -6.89 -4.61
N VAL A 260 16.42 -6.88 -3.29
CA VAL A 260 15.30 -6.70 -2.36
C VAL A 260 15.53 -5.46 -1.49
N LEU A 261 14.45 -4.89 -0.94
CA LEU A 261 14.54 -3.77 -0.02
C LEU A 261 15.04 -4.23 1.35
N ASP A 262 16.11 -3.63 1.83
CA ASP A 262 16.63 -3.84 3.18
C ASP A 262 15.75 -3.12 4.22
N ASP A 263 14.74 -3.83 4.71
CA ASP A 263 13.83 -3.39 5.78
C ASP A 263 14.42 -3.61 7.19
N ILE A 264 15.57 -4.26 7.29
CA ILE A 264 16.23 -4.62 8.56
C ILE A 264 17.25 -3.53 8.94
N SER A 265 18.21 -3.25 8.06
CA SER A 265 19.28 -2.27 8.28
C SER A 265 19.02 -0.93 7.56
N ASN A 266 17.94 -0.85 6.77
CA ASN A 266 17.49 0.37 6.08
C ASN A 266 18.51 0.97 5.09
N THR A 267 19.42 0.16 4.54
CA THR A 267 20.51 0.60 3.67
C THR A 267 20.09 0.87 2.22
N GLY A 268 18.95 0.35 1.77
CA GLY A 268 18.45 0.53 0.40
C GLY A 268 18.13 -0.80 -0.26
N CYS A 269 18.47 -0.96 -1.53
CA CYS A 269 18.26 -2.21 -2.26
C CYS A 269 19.53 -3.05 -2.27
N ILE A 270 19.45 -4.28 -1.76
CA ILE A 270 20.61 -5.18 -1.65
C ILE A 270 20.27 -6.55 -2.24
N PRO A 271 21.27 -7.34 -2.68
CA PRO A 271 21.06 -8.73 -3.03
C PRO A 271 20.49 -9.52 -1.85
N LEU A 272 19.61 -10.49 -2.10
CA LEU A 272 19.00 -11.30 -1.04
C LEU A 272 20.05 -11.97 -0.15
N SER A 273 21.18 -12.41 -0.72
CA SER A 273 22.30 -13.02 0.02
C SER A 273 22.93 -12.10 1.08
N ASN A 274 22.79 -10.78 0.92
CA ASN A 274 23.38 -9.78 1.81
C ASN A 274 22.41 -9.34 2.92
N CYS A 275 21.19 -9.88 2.95
CA CYS A 275 20.24 -9.59 4.02
C CYS A 275 20.76 -10.10 5.37
N THR A 276 20.87 -9.18 6.32
CA THR A 276 21.29 -9.48 7.69
C THR A 276 20.11 -10.07 8.46
N CYS A 277 20.37 -11.00 9.39
CA CYS A 277 19.33 -11.51 10.28
C CYS A 277 19.33 -10.68 11.56
N LYS A 278 18.15 -10.21 11.97
CA LYS A 278 18.00 -9.58 13.29
C LYS A 278 18.06 -10.68 14.34
N PHE A 279 19.10 -10.64 15.18
CA PHE A 279 19.19 -11.51 16.35
C PHE A 279 18.08 -11.14 17.33
N VAL A 280 17.18 -12.08 17.62
CA VAL A 280 16.30 -11.95 18.78
C VAL A 280 17.17 -12.34 19.97
N ASN A 281 17.45 -11.38 20.87
CA ASN A 281 18.18 -11.65 22.10
C ASN A 281 17.43 -12.70 22.94
N SER A 282 17.73 -13.97 22.74
CA SER A 282 17.42 -15.01 23.72
C SER A 282 18.71 -15.30 24.46
N SER A 283 18.80 -14.82 25.69
CA SER A 283 19.86 -15.11 26.67
C SER A 283 19.91 -16.59 27.09
N ASN A 284 19.30 -17.48 26.32
CA ASN A 284 19.12 -18.89 26.65
C ASN A 284 20.26 -19.69 26.01
N PRO A 285 21.11 -20.38 26.80
CA PRO A 285 22.20 -21.21 26.28
C PRO A 285 21.73 -22.44 25.48
N ASN A 286 20.41 -22.71 25.43
CA ASN A 286 19.80 -23.81 24.68
C ASN A 286 19.43 -23.46 23.22
N VAL A 287 19.85 -22.30 22.70
CA VAL A 287 19.51 -21.89 21.33
C VAL A 287 20.33 -22.72 20.32
N PRO A 288 19.68 -23.32 19.30
CA PRO A 288 20.37 -24.07 18.25
C PRO A 288 21.41 -23.19 17.54
N PHE A 289 22.51 -23.81 17.09
CA PHE A 289 23.52 -23.12 16.30
C PHE A 289 22.83 -22.52 15.06
N SER A 290 22.83 -21.20 14.95
CA SER A 290 22.04 -20.49 13.96
C SER A 290 22.97 -19.78 12.98
N THR A 291 22.98 -20.23 11.74
CA THR A 291 23.66 -19.50 10.65
C THR A 291 22.63 -18.66 9.92
N CYS A 292 22.90 -17.37 9.81
CA CYS A 292 22.07 -16.47 9.01
C CYS A 292 22.43 -16.62 7.53
N SER A 293 21.45 -16.91 6.68
CA SER A 293 21.60 -16.83 5.23
C SER A 293 20.41 -16.11 4.61
N GLY A 294 20.67 -14.99 3.95
CA GLY A 294 19.66 -14.23 3.22
C GLY A 294 18.45 -13.81 4.06
N GLY A 295 18.68 -13.22 5.24
CA GLY A 295 17.62 -12.78 6.14
C GLY A 295 16.90 -13.92 6.90
N THR A 296 17.21 -15.18 6.60
CA THR A 296 16.60 -16.35 7.23
C THR A 296 17.57 -17.07 8.16
N TRP A 297 17.07 -17.49 9.33
CA TRP A 297 17.82 -18.29 10.28
C TRP A 297 17.78 -19.77 9.88
N ASN A 298 18.93 -20.34 9.55
CA ASN A 298 19.09 -21.79 9.46
C ASN A 298 19.45 -22.30 10.86
N CYS A 299 18.46 -22.84 11.56
CA CYS A 299 18.64 -23.47 12.85
C CYS A 299 18.94 -24.95 12.65
N VAL A 300 19.97 -25.44 13.34
CA VAL A 300 20.26 -26.86 13.41
C VAL A 300 19.84 -27.38 14.77
N ASP A 301 18.96 -28.37 14.80
CA ASP A 301 18.56 -29.04 16.03
C ASP A 301 19.80 -29.61 16.72
N LYS A 302 19.93 -29.29 18.01
CA LYS A 302 21.01 -29.79 18.85
C LYS A 302 20.40 -30.57 20.00
N ASP A 303 21.03 -31.70 20.33
CA ASP A 303 20.70 -32.45 21.53
C ASP A 303 21.01 -31.60 22.77
N CYS A 304 19.97 -31.02 23.35
CA CYS A 304 20.01 -30.24 24.57
C CYS A 304 19.39 -31.07 25.72
N PRO A 305 19.95 -31.03 26.94
CA PRO A 305 19.37 -31.73 28.08
C PRO A 305 18.03 -31.08 28.47
N GLY A 306 16.99 -31.91 28.67
CA GLY A 306 15.73 -31.45 29.26
C GLY A 306 15.88 -31.23 30.77
N MET A 307 15.41 -30.09 31.28
CA MET A 307 15.46 -29.76 32.70
C MET A 307 14.06 -29.70 33.31
N CYS A 308 13.82 -30.51 34.34
CA CYS A 308 12.67 -30.37 35.23
C CYS A 308 13.16 -29.77 36.55
N SER A 309 12.49 -28.74 37.06
CA SER A 309 12.90 -28.07 38.31
C SER A 309 11.73 -27.89 39.26
N VAL A 310 12.05 -27.87 40.56
CA VAL A 310 11.11 -27.52 41.62
C VAL A 310 11.69 -26.35 42.40
N GLN A 311 11.01 -25.21 42.34
CA GLN A 311 11.42 -23.95 42.94
C GLN A 311 10.46 -23.59 44.08
N GLY A 312 10.99 -23.06 45.19
CA GLY A 312 10.17 -22.62 46.33
C GLY A 312 9.28 -23.71 46.97
N GLY A 313 9.58 -24.99 46.74
CA GLY A 313 8.89 -26.14 47.34
C GLY A 313 7.56 -26.54 46.69
N ALA A 314 6.89 -25.66 45.94
CA ALA A 314 5.61 -25.99 45.30
C ALA A 314 5.51 -25.59 43.83
N HIS A 315 6.49 -24.88 43.28
CA HIS A 315 6.49 -24.48 41.87
C HIS A 315 7.29 -25.48 41.06
N ILE A 316 6.63 -26.25 40.21
CA ILE A 316 7.25 -27.22 39.34
C ILE A 316 7.28 -26.66 37.92
N ILE A 317 8.43 -26.77 37.27
CA ILE A 317 8.61 -26.51 35.85
C ILE A 317 8.93 -27.85 35.20
N THR A 318 8.05 -28.32 34.30
CA THR A 318 8.23 -29.60 33.60
C THR A 318 9.41 -29.55 32.61
N TYR A 319 9.77 -30.71 32.05
CA TYR A 319 10.77 -30.80 30.98
C TYR A 319 10.41 -29.97 29.73
N ASP A 320 9.11 -29.74 29.48
CA ASP A 320 8.59 -28.91 28.39
C ASP A 320 8.35 -27.44 28.82
N GLU A 321 9.07 -27.00 29.86
CA GLU A 321 9.02 -25.63 30.39
C GLU A 321 7.63 -25.16 30.88
N LYS A 322 6.71 -26.07 31.17
CA LYS A 322 5.37 -25.71 31.65
C LYS A 322 5.39 -25.49 33.18
N PRO A 323 5.18 -24.25 33.67
CA PRO A 323 5.14 -23.99 35.09
C PRO A 323 3.76 -24.37 35.66
N TYR A 324 3.76 -24.97 36.85
CA TYR A 324 2.54 -25.15 37.65
C TYR A 324 2.88 -25.16 39.13
N THR A 325 1.88 -24.83 39.94
CA THR A 325 2.00 -24.89 41.40
C THR A 325 1.23 -26.09 41.92
N PHE A 326 1.86 -26.89 42.77
CA PHE A 326 1.24 -28.06 43.38
C PHE A 326 1.55 -28.12 44.87
N HIS A 327 0.51 -28.01 45.69
CA HIS A 327 0.59 -28.08 47.13
C HIS A 327 0.15 -29.47 47.60
N GLY A 328 1.06 -30.44 47.55
CA GLY A 328 0.83 -31.79 48.05
C GLY A 328 1.64 -32.06 49.32
N ASP A 329 1.10 -32.89 50.23
CA ASP A 329 1.77 -33.32 51.46
C ASP A 329 2.01 -34.84 51.42
N CYS A 330 2.77 -35.27 50.40
CA CYS A 330 3.11 -36.68 50.20
C CYS A 330 4.44 -36.80 49.44
N SER A 331 4.91 -38.04 49.28
CA SER A 331 6.04 -38.35 48.40
C SER A 331 5.55 -38.58 46.97
N TYR A 332 5.98 -37.71 46.05
CA TYR A 332 5.58 -37.77 44.64
C TYR A 332 6.77 -38.20 43.76
N VAL A 333 6.46 -38.84 42.64
CA VAL A 333 7.46 -39.19 41.61
C VAL A 333 7.57 -38.00 40.66
N LEU A 334 8.76 -37.40 40.58
CA LEU A 334 9.00 -36.28 39.67
C LEU A 334 9.40 -36.75 38.27
N SER A 335 10.22 -37.79 38.20
CA SER A 335 10.66 -38.36 36.93
C SER A 335 10.93 -39.86 37.07
N LYS A 336 10.55 -40.62 36.05
CA LYS A 336 10.75 -42.08 35.98
C LYS A 336 11.03 -42.47 34.55
N VAL A 337 12.12 -43.20 34.34
CA VAL A 337 12.41 -43.81 33.03
C VAL A 337 11.54 -45.07 32.90
N LEU A 338 10.81 -45.23 31.80
CA LEU A 338 9.90 -46.38 31.62
C LEU A 338 10.66 -47.67 31.26
N ARG A 339 11.83 -47.56 30.63
CA ARG A 339 12.64 -48.69 30.14
C ARG A 339 13.78 -49.12 31.09
N HIS A 340 14.12 -48.31 32.08
CA HIS A 340 15.12 -48.61 33.11
C HIS A 340 14.52 -48.26 34.48
N ASN A 341 14.76 -49.06 35.52
CA ASN A 341 14.09 -48.92 36.83
C ASN A 341 14.49 -47.67 37.67
N TYR A 342 15.00 -46.61 37.04
CA TYR A 342 15.37 -45.37 37.71
C TYR A 342 14.15 -44.48 37.98
N LYS A 343 14.04 -43.99 39.22
CA LYS A 343 12.96 -43.12 39.70
C LYS A 343 13.53 -42.03 40.60
N ILE A 344 13.17 -40.78 40.31
CA ILE A 344 13.46 -39.63 41.17
C ILE A 344 12.18 -39.30 41.95
N ARG A 345 12.27 -39.30 43.27
CA ARG A 345 11.16 -38.94 44.18
C ARG A 345 11.50 -37.67 44.94
N GLN A 346 10.49 -36.83 45.15
CA GLN A 346 10.58 -35.67 46.03
C GLN A 346 9.48 -35.73 47.07
N GLN A 347 9.86 -35.44 48.32
CA GLN A 347 8.92 -35.27 49.42
C GLN A 347 8.59 -33.79 49.55
N LEU A 348 7.31 -33.45 49.38
CA LEU A 348 6.79 -32.11 49.59
C LEU A 348 6.14 -32.07 50.98
N THR A 349 6.61 -31.19 51.86
CA THR A 349 6.09 -31.02 53.22
C THR A 349 5.79 -29.54 53.50
N SER A 350 4.86 -29.26 54.41
CA SER A 350 4.47 -27.90 54.81
C SER A 350 5.57 -27.09 55.52
N GLN A 351 6.70 -27.71 55.88
CA GLN A 351 7.88 -27.07 56.46
C GLN A 351 9.08 -27.10 55.50
N SER A 352 9.87 -26.01 55.54
CA SER A 352 10.87 -25.50 54.59
C SER A 352 12.13 -26.36 54.33
N HIS A 353 12.09 -27.68 54.55
CA HIS A 353 13.23 -28.57 54.29
C HIS A 353 12.93 -29.60 53.20
N LEU A 354 13.45 -29.34 52.00
CA LEU A 354 13.41 -30.27 50.86
C LEU A 354 14.53 -31.31 50.99
N PHE A 355 14.17 -32.61 51.02
CA PHE A 355 15.14 -33.71 50.95
C PHE A 355 15.01 -34.45 49.62
N PHE A 356 16.09 -34.48 48.83
CA PHE A 356 16.20 -35.36 47.67
C PHE A 356 16.68 -36.74 48.14
N LYS A 357 15.88 -37.78 47.93
CA LYS A 357 16.30 -39.17 48.14
C LYS A 357 16.42 -39.86 46.78
N SER A 358 17.65 -39.99 46.28
CA SER A 358 17.99 -40.97 45.25
C SER A 358 18.22 -42.31 45.94
N THR A 359 17.61 -43.39 45.46
CA THR A 359 17.84 -44.75 45.98
C THR A 359 18.60 -45.57 44.92
N ASP A 360 19.92 -45.69 45.16
CA ASP A 360 21.05 -46.59 44.72
C ASP A 360 21.01 -47.39 43.40
N VAL A 361 22.12 -47.79 42.74
CA VAL A 361 23.53 -47.38 42.48
C VAL A 361 24.05 -48.43 41.45
N ASP A 362 25.08 -48.09 40.67
CA ASP A 362 25.85 -48.90 39.70
C ASP A 362 25.26 -49.18 38.31
N HIS A 363 25.73 -48.42 37.32
CA HIS A 363 26.58 -48.94 36.23
C HIS A 363 27.33 -47.76 35.60
N ASP A 364 28.66 -47.89 35.49
CA ASP A 364 29.53 -47.04 34.67
C ASP A 364 28.98 -46.98 33.24
N ILE A 365 28.39 -45.85 32.85
CA ILE A 365 28.15 -45.55 31.43
C ILE A 365 29.41 -44.85 30.93
N LYS A 366 30.32 -45.65 30.36
CA LYS A 366 31.28 -45.14 29.38
C LYS A 366 30.50 -44.59 28.18
N VAL A 367 30.67 -43.30 27.95
CA VAL A 367 30.19 -42.58 26.77
C VAL A 367 31.11 -42.92 25.58
N PRO A 368 30.59 -43.25 24.38
CA PRO A 368 31.36 -43.13 23.13
C PRO A 368 31.56 -41.67 22.73
#